data_AF-A0A2H9RS84-F1
#
_entry.id   AF-A0A2H9RS84-F1
#
_cell.length_a   1.000
_cell.length_b   1.000
_cell.length_c   1.000
_cell.angle_alpha   90.00
_cell.angle_beta   90.00
_cell.angle_gamma   90.00
#
_symmetry.space_group_name_H-M   'P 1'
#
loop_
_entity.id
_entity.type
_entity.pdbx_description
1 polymer ?
#
loop_
_entity_poly.entity_id
_entity_poly.type
_entity_poly.pdbx_seq_one_letter_code
_entity_poly.pdbx_strand_id
1 'polypeptide(L)'
;MTNIGAGEIIYDLRKKIQEVKSELNQLGSISDIPELITSANLLRSNEYLSKVNDKKTMLISAYATYSESLEELLLSVFEIQKDLKEILKEQSSMIFEQSKKKSKAKLKTRKK
;
A
#
# COMPACT_ATOMS: atom_id res chain seq x y z
N MET A 1 -13.61 -7.13 -5.20
CA MET A 1 -13.97 -7.30 -3.77
C MET A 1 -13.05 -6.38 -3.00
N THR A 2 -13.57 -5.40 -2.29
CA THR A 2 -12.78 -4.40 -1.56
C THR A 2 -11.96 -5.10 -0.48
N ASN A 3 -10.62 -4.97 -0.54
CA ASN A 3 -9.69 -5.55 0.43
C ASN A 3 -9.78 -4.79 1.78
N ILE A 4 -10.83 -5.09 2.55
CA ILE A 4 -10.96 -4.63 3.94
C ILE A 4 -9.81 -5.28 4.73
N GLY A 5 -8.83 -4.47 5.14
CA GLY A 5 -7.62 -4.93 5.84
C GLY A 5 -6.30 -4.51 5.18
N ALA A 6 -6.32 -3.94 3.96
CA ALA A 6 -5.11 -3.45 3.30
C ALA A 6 -4.32 -2.42 4.14
N GLY A 7 -5.02 -1.60 4.93
CA GLY A 7 -4.39 -0.65 5.85
C GLY A 7 -3.60 -1.31 6.99
N GLU A 8 -4.08 -2.44 7.53
CA GLU A 8 -3.37 -3.21 8.57
C GLU A 8 -2.11 -3.86 7.98
N ILE A 9 -2.23 -4.45 6.79
CA ILE A 9 -1.10 -5.04 6.06
C ILE A 9 -0.01 -3.99 5.78
N ILE A 10 -0.40 -2.81 5.29
CA ILE A 10 0.52 -1.69 5.03
C ILE A 10 1.18 -1.21 6.32
N TYR A 11 0.43 -1.14 7.42
CA TYR A 11 0.97 -0.77 8.74
C TYR A 11 2.02 -1.78 9.23
N ASP A 12 1.72 -3.08 9.15
CA ASP A 12 2.64 -4.14 9.56
C ASP A 12 3.89 -4.18 8.69
N LEU A 13 3.74 -4.01 7.37
CA LEU A 13 4.87 -3.91 6.44
C LEU A 13 5.74 -2.68 6.76
N ARG A 14 5.13 -1.54 7.10
CA ARG A 14 5.87 -0.34 7.53
C ARG A 14 6.66 -0.61 8.80
N LYS A 15 6.07 -1.28 9.79
CA LYS A 15 6.74 -1.67 11.03
C LYS A 15 7.94 -2.58 10.75
N LYS A 16 7.74 -3.61 9.91
CA LYS A 16 8.80 -4.53 9.48
C LYS A 16 9.95 -3.80 8.77
N ILE A 17 9.64 -2.84 7.88
CA ILE A 17 10.66 -1.99 7.24
C ILE A 17 11.46 -1.21 8.29
N GLN A 18 10.79 -0.63 9.30
CA GLN A 18 11.48 0.11 10.36
C GLN A 18 12.38 -0.79 11.21
N GLU A 19 11.90 -1.98 11.56
CA GLU A 19 12.68 -2.99 12.29
C GLU A 19 13.94 -3.37 11.52
N VAL A 20 13.81 -3.78 10.25
CA VAL A 20 14.96 -4.17 9.42
C VAL A 20 15.95 -3.00 9.24
N LYS A 21 15.47 -1.75 9.10
CA LYS A 21 16.35 -0.57 9.04
C LYS A 21 17.10 -0.35 10.34
N SER A 22 16.44 -0.54 11.48
CA SER A 22 17.07 -0.41 12.80
C SER A 22 18.15 -1.47 12.98
N GLU A 23 17.85 -2.72 12.64
CA GLU A 23 18.82 -3.83 12.67
C GLU A 23 20.02 -3.56 11.75
N LEU A 24 19.79 -3.06 10.52
CA LEU A 24 20.86 -2.72 9.59
C LEU A 24 21.78 -1.62 10.15
N ASN A 25 21.20 -0.61 10.81
CA ASN A 25 21.97 0.46 11.44
C ASN A 25 22.76 -0.02 12.65
N GLN A 26 22.23 -1.00 13.40
CA GLN A 26 22.91 -1.60 14.56
C GLN A 26 24.11 -2.47 14.17
N LEU A 27 24.16 -3.00 12.94
CA LEU A 27 25.32 -3.77 12.45
C LEU A 27 26.62 -2.95 12.43
N GLY A 28 26.53 -1.61 12.42
CA GLY A 28 27.69 -0.73 12.52
C GLY A 28 28.63 -0.79 11.31
N SER A 29 29.92 -0.56 11.54
CA SER A 29 30.97 -0.73 10.54
C SER A 29 32.05 -1.68 11.07
N ILE A 30 32.77 -2.32 10.16
CA ILE A 30 33.84 -3.25 10.52
C ILE A 30 35.20 -2.71 10.05
N SER A 31 36.19 -2.78 10.94
CA SER A 31 37.59 -2.42 10.68
C SER A 31 38.50 -3.54 11.16
N ASP A 32 39.60 -3.79 10.48
CA ASP A 32 40.55 -4.84 10.86
C ASP A 32 41.06 -4.67 12.29
N ILE A 33 41.24 -5.80 12.97
CA ILE A 33 41.82 -5.87 14.31
C ILE A 33 43.31 -6.20 14.14
N PRO A 34 44.24 -5.32 14.55
CA PRO A 34 45.67 -5.51 14.31
C PRO A 34 46.25 -6.81 14.89
N GLU A 35 45.68 -7.30 15.99
CA GLU A 35 46.09 -8.51 16.69
C GLU A 35 45.69 -9.79 15.95
N LEU A 36 44.73 -9.70 15.02
CA LEU A 36 44.27 -10.84 14.24
C LEU A 36 45.11 -11.01 12.97
N ILE A 37 45.41 -12.27 12.65
CA ILE A 37 45.98 -12.61 11.35
C ILE A 37 45.02 -12.21 10.23
N THR A 38 45.58 -11.94 9.05
CA THR A 38 44.83 -11.46 7.89
C THR A 38 43.65 -12.37 7.54
N SER A 39 43.81 -13.69 7.59
CA SER A 39 42.71 -14.63 7.28
C SER A 39 41.55 -14.53 8.27
N ALA A 40 41.81 -14.27 9.56
CA ALA A 40 40.77 -14.09 10.57
C ALA A 40 40.03 -12.75 10.37
N ASN A 41 40.74 -11.68 10.03
CA ASN A 41 40.12 -10.41 9.66
C ASN A 41 39.25 -10.55 8.40
N LEU A 42 39.74 -11.24 7.37
CA LEU A 42 38.99 -11.52 6.13
C LEU A 42 37.72 -12.32 6.40
N LEU A 43 37.79 -13.37 7.23
CA LEU A 43 36.61 -14.18 7.58
C LEU A 43 35.54 -13.33 8.27
N ARG A 44 35.94 -12.50 9.23
CA ARG A 44 35.03 -11.61 9.97
C ARG A 44 34.41 -10.54 9.05
N SER A 45 35.20 -9.97 8.15
CA SER A 45 34.72 -9.01 7.15
C SER A 45 33.70 -9.65 6.20
N ASN A 46 33.98 -10.86 5.70
CA ASN A 46 33.04 -11.60 4.86
C ASN A 46 31.74 -11.95 5.61
N GLU A 47 31.83 -12.39 6.87
CA GLU A 47 30.64 -12.67 7.68
C GLU A 47 29.78 -11.40 7.88
N TYR A 48 30.42 -10.27 8.18
CA TYR A 48 29.75 -8.98 8.27
C TYR A 48 29.09 -8.60 6.94
N LEU A 49 29.81 -8.70 5.82
CA LEU A 49 29.28 -8.40 4.48
C LEU A 49 28.08 -9.28 4.13
N SER A 50 28.15 -10.58 4.44
CA SER A 50 27.03 -11.51 4.24
C SER A 50 25.81 -11.06 5.04
N LYS A 51 25.97 -10.77 6.34
CA LYS A 51 24.86 -10.31 7.20
C LYS A 51 24.25 -9.00 6.71
N VAL A 52 25.09 -8.03 6.30
CA VAL A 52 24.62 -6.76 5.72
C VAL A 52 23.85 -7.02 4.43
N ASN A 53 24.36 -7.89 3.56
CA ASN A 53 23.72 -8.22 2.30
C ASN A 53 22.36 -8.89 2.51
N ASP A 54 22.26 -9.82 3.45
CA ASP A 54 21.01 -10.51 3.80
C ASP A 54 19.97 -9.51 4.31
N LYS A 55 20.36 -8.63 5.23
CA LYS A 55 19.46 -7.59 5.76
C LYS A 55 19.02 -6.58 4.69
N LYS A 56 19.92 -6.17 3.80
CA LYS A 56 19.57 -5.32 2.64
C LYS A 56 18.59 -6.02 1.70
N THR A 57 18.81 -7.29 1.43
CA THR A 57 17.89 -8.09 0.61
C THR A 57 16.51 -8.18 1.25
N MET A 58 16.44 -8.48 2.55
CA MET A 58 15.18 -8.47 3.30
C MET A 58 14.48 -7.11 3.23
N LEU A 59 15.23 -6.01 3.35
CA LEU A 59 14.69 -4.65 3.28
C LEU A 59 14.10 -4.36 1.90
N ILE A 60 14.80 -4.74 0.83
CA ILE A 60 14.34 -4.58 -0.55
C ILE A 60 13.04 -5.38 -0.76
N SER A 61 13.00 -6.64 -0.34
CA SER A 61 11.79 -7.47 -0.44
C SER A 61 10.62 -6.86 0.33
N ALA A 62 10.85 -6.34 1.54
CA ALA A 62 9.79 -5.69 2.32
C ALA A 62 9.26 -4.42 1.63
N TYR A 63 10.14 -3.60 1.04
CA TYR A 63 9.73 -2.43 0.26
C TYR A 63 8.96 -2.79 -1.01
N ALA A 64 9.34 -3.88 -1.69
CA ALA A 64 8.62 -4.36 -2.86
C ALA A 64 7.17 -4.72 -2.50
N THR A 65 6.98 -5.56 -1.47
CA THR A 65 5.63 -5.96 -1.01
C THR A 65 4.82 -4.75 -0.49
N TYR A 66 5.47 -3.83 0.21
CA TYR A 66 4.82 -2.59 0.68
C TYR A 66 4.31 -1.73 -0.48
N SER A 67 5.10 -1.61 -1.55
CA SER A 67 4.74 -0.82 -2.73
C SER A 67 3.59 -1.46 -3.51
N GLU A 68 3.63 -2.78 -3.69
CA GLU A 68 2.55 -3.56 -4.30
C GLU A 68 1.24 -3.43 -3.52
N SER A 69 1.30 -3.55 -2.19
CA SER A 69 0.11 -3.38 -1.32
C SER A 69 -0.49 -1.97 -1.41
N LEU A 70 0.35 -0.94 -1.56
CA LEU A 70 -0.12 0.43 -1.77
C LEU A 70 -0.77 0.62 -3.15
N GLU A 71 -0.22 0.00 -4.18
CA GLU A 71 -0.79 0.02 -5.53
C GLU A 71 -2.17 -0.64 -5.55
N GLU A 72 -2.32 -1.81 -4.93
CA GLU A 72 -3.62 -2.48 -4.78
C GLU A 72 -4.65 -1.62 -4.04
N LEU A 73 -4.24 -0.97 -2.95
CA LEU A 73 -5.12 -0.06 -2.22
C LEU A 73 -5.57 1.11 -3.09
N LEU A 74 -4.64 1.69 -3.87
CA LEU A 74 -4.94 2.80 -4.77
C LEU A 74 -5.93 2.38 -5.87
N LEU A 75 -5.72 1.20 -6.47
CA LEU A 75 -6.65 0.63 -7.45
C LEU A 75 -8.04 0.45 -6.85
N SER A 76 -8.13 -0.09 -5.64
CA SER A 76 -9.41 -0.25 -4.95
C SER A 76 -10.11 1.08 -4.70
N VAL A 77 -9.37 2.14 -4.33
CA VAL A 77 -9.94 3.49 -4.16
C VAL A 77 -10.48 4.03 -5.48
N PHE A 78 -9.78 3.82 -6.60
CA PHE A 78 -10.27 4.24 -7.92
C PHE A 78 -11.51 3.48 -8.37
N GLU A 79 -11.60 2.18 -8.07
CA GLU A 79 -12.83 1.39 -8.31
C GLU A 79 -14.01 1.97 -7.52
N ILE A 80 -13.84 2.21 -6.21
CA ILE A 80 -14.88 2.82 -5.37
C ILE A 80 -15.29 4.19 -5.93
N GLN A 81 -14.33 5.02 -6.35
CA GLN A 81 -14.62 6.32 -6.94
C GLN A 81 -15.47 6.19 -8.22
N LYS A 82 -15.15 5.21 -9.07
CA LYS A 82 -15.91 4.93 -10.30
C LYS A 82 -17.34 4.52 -9.96
N ASP A 83 -17.51 3.58 -9.04
CA ASP A 83 -18.81 3.08 -8.60
C ASP A 83 -19.67 4.21 -8.03
N LEU A 84 -19.09 5.06 -7.16
CA LEU A 84 -19.78 6.23 -6.61
C LEU A 84 -20.24 7.20 -7.69
N LYS A 85 -19.43 7.42 -8.73
CA LYS A 85 -19.78 8.29 -9.87
C LYS A 85 -20.95 7.70 -10.68
N GLU A 86 -20.96 6.39 -10.89
CA GLU A 86 -22.05 5.69 -11.57
C GLU A 86 -23.35 5.76 -10.75
N ILE A 87 -23.28 5.51 -9.45
CA ILE A 87 -24.41 5.64 -8.51
C ILE A 87 -25.00 7.06 -8.55
N LEU A 88 -24.16 8.10 -8.49
CA LEU A 88 -24.63 9.50 -8.55
C LEU A 88 -25.34 9.81 -9.88
N LYS A 89 -24.84 9.28 -11.00
CA LYS A 89 -25.45 9.46 -12.32
C LYS A 89 -26.81 8.77 -12.42
N GLU A 90 -26.91 7.57 -11.88
CA GLU A 90 -28.17 6.81 -11.83
C GLU A 90 -29.21 7.50 -10.94
N GLN A 91 -28.84 7.89 -9.72
CA GLN A 91 -29.72 8.63 -8.81
C GLN A 91 -30.22 9.94 -9.43
N SER A 92 -29.34 10.69 -10.09
CA SER A 92 -29.70 11.94 -10.78
C SER A 92 -30.74 11.68 -11.89
N SER A 93 -30.58 10.58 -12.63
CA SER A 93 -31.52 10.19 -13.69
C SER A 93 -32.89 9.80 -13.15
N MET A 94 -32.94 9.04 -12.04
CA MET A 94 -34.19 8.65 -11.39
C MET A 94 -34.98 9.86 -10.85
N ILE A 95 -34.29 10.84 -10.25
CA ILE A 95 -34.90 12.09 -9.78
C ILE A 95 -35.53 12.85 -10.96
N PHE A 96 -34.79 12.95 -12.08
CA PHE A 96 -35.28 13.60 -13.28
C PHE A 96 -36.52 12.90 -13.86
N GLU A 97 -36.55 11.57 -13.92
CA GLU A 97 -37.72 10.82 -14.36
C GLU A 97 -38.94 10.99 -13.45
N GLN A 98 -38.75 10.97 -12.14
CA GLN A 98 -39.81 11.22 -11.17
C GLN A 98 -40.41 12.62 -11.34
N SER A 99 -39.57 13.62 -11.60
CA SER A 99 -40.03 15.00 -11.86
C SER A 99 -40.91 15.09 -13.12
N LYS A 100 -40.54 14.37 -14.20
CA LYS A 100 -41.31 14.29 -15.45
C LYS A 100 -42.65 13.55 -15.28
N LYS A 101 -42.70 12.51 -14.44
CA LYS A 101 -43.95 11.80 -14.13
C LYS A 101 -44.92 12.69 -13.35
N LYS A 102 -44.43 13.46 -12.37
CA LYS A 102 -45.25 14.43 -11.61
C LYS A 102 -45.80 15.57 -12.49
N SER A 103 -45.02 16.07 -13.46
CA SER A 103 -45.50 17.13 -14.37
C SER A 103 -46.56 16.63 -15.35
N LYS A 104 -46.43 15.41 -15.90
CA LYS A 104 -47.46 14.77 -16.73
C LYS A 104 -48.76 14.51 -15.97
N ALA A 105 -48.69 14.14 -14.69
CA ALA A 105 -49.87 13.93 -13.85
C ALA A 105 -50.65 15.23 -13.61
N LYS A 106 -49.96 16.35 -13.30
CA LYS A 106 -50.59 17.67 -13.13
C LYS A 106 -51.27 18.19 -14.41
N LEU A 107 -50.76 17.85 -15.59
CA LEU A 107 -51.35 18.29 -16.85
C LEU A 107 -52.67 17.57 -17.17
N LYS A 108 -52.85 16.32 -16.71
CA LYS A 108 -54.09 15.56 -16.89
C LYS A 108 -55.22 16.04 -15.98
N THR A 109 -54.92 16.47 -14.76
CA THR A 109 -55.93 16.97 -13.82
C THR A 109 -56.46 18.36 -14.18
N ARG A 110 -55.70 19.15 -14.95
CA ARG A 110 -56.10 20.50 -15.40
C ARG A 110 -56.95 20.51 -16.68
N LYS A 111 -57.17 19.34 -17.30
CA LYS A 111 -58.01 19.15 -18.50
C LYS A 111 -59.39 18.56 -18.22
N LYS A 112 -59.79 18.49 -16.95
CA LYS A 112 -61.17 18.17 -16.54
C LYS A 112 -61.87 19.43 -16.06
#